data_AF-A0A1H0X9U9-F1
#
_entry.id   AF-A0A1H0X9U9-F1
#
_cell.length_a   1.000
_cell.length_b   1.000
_cell.length_c   1.000
_cell.angle_alpha   90.00
_cell.angle_beta   90.00
_cell.angle_gamma   90.00
#
_symmetry.space_group_name_H-M   'P 1'
#
loop_
_entity.id
_entity.type
_entity.pdbx_description
1 polymer ?
#
loop_
_entity_poly.entity_id
_entity_poly.type
_entity_poly.pdbx_seq_one_letter_code
_entity_poly.pdbx_strand_id
1 'polypeptide(L)'
;MKIVAITDKAEALYKAINKAITDEKLKTWELVENSDNEILYSHSPEQWRETAMLKPQIEDDKLTLTIKWWKSKGDPGEAVKGYITGRFTEVLLVHFNKHFTQLNTFA
;
A
#
# COMPACT_ATOMS: atom_id res chain seq x y z
N MET A 1 -7.82 0.90 -8.98
CA MET A 1 -8.06 0.61 -7.55
C MET A 1 -7.21 1.45 -6.62
N LYS A 2 -7.81 1.90 -5.51
CA LYS A 2 -7.13 2.61 -4.42
C LYS A 2 -7.77 2.31 -3.07
N ILE A 3 -6.97 2.45 -2.01
CA ILE A 3 -7.41 2.43 -0.61
C ILE A 3 -7.28 3.85 -0.08
N VAL A 4 -8.26 4.32 0.68
CA VAL A 4 -8.23 5.62 1.34
C VAL A 4 -8.51 5.43 2.83
N ALA A 5 -7.52 5.77 3.65
CA ALA A 5 -7.66 5.80 5.10
C ALA A 5 -7.86 7.25 5.55
N ILE A 6 -9.03 7.58 6.10
CA ILE A 6 -9.34 8.92 6.61
C ILE A 6 -8.73 9.10 7.99
N THR A 7 -7.87 10.11 8.15
CA THR A 7 -7.10 10.36 9.37
C THR A 7 -6.55 11.78 9.38
N ASP A 8 -6.55 12.42 10.55
CA ASP A 8 -5.87 13.70 10.79
C ASP A 8 -4.35 13.54 10.99
N LYS A 9 -3.85 12.30 10.94
CA LYS A 9 -2.46 11.91 11.21
C LYS A 9 -1.88 11.07 10.07
N ALA A 10 -2.17 11.45 8.83
CA ALA A 10 -1.74 10.71 7.63
C ALA A 10 -0.23 10.46 7.58
N GLU A 11 0.57 11.48 7.91
CA GLU A 11 2.04 11.39 8.01
C GLU A 11 2.49 10.35 9.05
N ALA A 12 1.81 10.29 10.20
CA ALA A 12 2.14 9.33 11.25
C ALA A 12 1.76 7.89 10.86
N LEU A 13 0.60 7.71 10.21
CA LEU A 13 0.18 6.42 9.65
C LEU A 13 1.17 5.93 8.59
N TYR A 14 1.56 6.81 7.65
CA TYR A 14 2.56 6.50 6.63
C TYR A 14 3.89 6.03 7.26
N LYS A 15 4.42 6.79 8.24
CA LYS A 15 5.63 6.41 8.98
C LYS A 15 5.49 5.09 9.73
N ALA A 16 4.33 4.84 10.33
CA ALA A 16 4.06 3.59 11.04
C ALA A 16 4.04 2.39 10.09
N ILE A 17 3.44 2.53 8.90
CA ILE A 17 3.43 1.50 7.85
C ILE A 17 4.85 1.23 7.39
N ASN A 18 5.60 2.25 6.97
CA ASN A 18 6.98 2.08 6.52
C ASN A 18 7.83 1.38 7.57
N LYS A 19 7.73 1.82 8.83
CA LYS A 19 8.44 1.19 9.95
C LYS A 19 8.04 -0.27 10.13
N ALA A 20 6.77 -0.62 10.02
CA ALA A 20 6.32 -2.00 10.16
C ALA A 20 6.82 -2.92 9.03
N ILE A 21 6.98 -2.38 7.81
CA ILE A 21 7.59 -3.09 6.68
C ILE A 21 9.10 -3.26 6.93
N THR A 22 9.81 -2.18 7.26
CA THR A 22 11.27 -2.21 7.48
C THR A 22 11.67 -3.02 8.71
N ASP A 23 10.87 -3.00 9.79
CA ASP A 23 11.09 -3.83 10.99
C ASP A 23 10.65 -5.30 10.79
N GLU A 24 10.32 -5.73 9.56
CA GLU A 24 9.84 -7.08 9.20
C GLU A 24 8.59 -7.56 9.96
N LYS A 25 7.79 -6.63 10.53
CA LYS A 25 6.51 -6.98 11.16
C LYS A 25 5.47 -7.39 10.12
N LEU A 26 5.56 -6.81 8.92
CA LEU A 26 4.77 -7.18 7.76
C LEU A 26 5.61 -8.06 6.82
N LYS A 27 5.89 -9.30 7.22
CA LYS A 27 6.80 -10.24 6.53
C LYS A 27 6.52 -10.47 5.04
N THR A 28 5.29 -10.22 4.61
CA THR A 28 4.84 -10.41 3.22
C THR A 28 4.83 -9.13 2.40
N TRP A 29 5.41 -8.05 2.92
CA TRP A 29 5.48 -6.74 2.27
C TRP A 29 6.90 -6.21 2.28
N GLU A 30 7.27 -5.51 1.22
CA GLU A 30 8.57 -4.87 1.07
C GLU A 30 8.41 -3.46 0.49
N LEU A 31 9.37 -2.59 0.80
CA LEU A 31 9.50 -1.29 0.15
C LEU A 31 10.32 -1.49 -1.12
N VAL A 32 9.79 -1.01 -2.25
CA VAL A 32 10.54 -0.90 -3.49
C VAL A 32 10.54 0.56 -3.94
N GLU A 33 11.64 0.98 -4.54
CA GLU A 33 11.86 2.37 -4.93
C GLU A 33 12.07 2.43 -6.45
N ASN A 34 11.48 3.42 -7.11
CA ASN A 34 11.73 3.67 -8.52
C ASN A 34 12.87 4.67 -8.73
N SER A 35 13.23 4.93 -9.98
CA SER A 35 14.27 5.91 -10.34
C SER A 35 13.97 7.35 -9.91
N ASP A 36 12.72 7.65 -9.56
CA ASP A 36 12.24 8.96 -9.12
C ASP A 36 12.16 9.05 -7.59
N ASN A 37 12.75 8.08 -6.87
CA ASN A 37 12.71 7.92 -5.42
C ASN A 37 11.28 7.79 -4.83
N GLU A 38 10.33 7.31 -5.65
CA GLU A 38 8.99 7.00 -5.17
C GLU A 38 8.98 5.65 -4.48
N ILE A 39 8.56 5.64 -3.22
CA ILE A 39 8.38 4.43 -2.43
C ILE A 39 7.07 3.76 -2.81
N LEU A 40 7.12 2.48 -3.14
CA LEU A 40 5.97 1.62 -3.38
C LEU A 40 6.00 0.43 -2.44
N TYR A 41 4.82 -0.09 -2.09
CA TYR A 41 4.69 -1.30 -1.28
C TYR A 41 4.40 -2.49 -2.19
N SER A 42 5.33 -3.44 -2.23
CA SER A 42 5.25 -4.68 -3.01
C SER A 42 4.89 -5.85 -2.10
N HIS A 43 4.05 -6.76 -2.58
CA HIS A 43 3.77 -8.01 -1.89
C HIS A 43 4.89 -9.01 -2.22
N SER A 44 5.66 -9.41 -1.20
CA SER A 44 6.93 -10.14 -1.39
C SER A 44 6.86 -11.57 -1.96
N PRO A 45 5.74 -12.33 -1.88
CA PRO A 45 5.66 -13.64 -2.53
C PRO A 45 5.93 -13.54 -4.04
N GLU A 46 6.74 -14.46 -4.56
CA GLU A 46 7.30 -14.40 -5.93
C GLU A 46 6.24 -14.20 -7.02
N GLN A 47 5.06 -14.83 -6.88
CA GLN A 47 3.95 -14.69 -7.82
C GLN A 47 3.42 -13.25 -7.96
N TRP A 48 3.58 -12.41 -6.92
CA TRP A 48 3.01 -11.07 -6.82
C TRP A 48 4.05 -9.96 -6.78
N ARG A 49 5.31 -10.33 -6.55
CA ARG A 49 6.41 -9.40 -6.33
C ARG A 49 6.56 -8.42 -7.49
N GLU A 50 6.46 -7.14 -7.17
CA GLU A 50 6.57 -6.04 -8.14
C GLU A 50 5.65 -6.20 -9.37
N THR A 51 4.49 -6.82 -9.21
CA THR A 51 3.50 -7.01 -10.29
C THR A 51 2.40 -5.94 -10.20
N ALA A 52 1.84 -5.77 -9.01
CA ALA A 52 1.04 -4.61 -8.63
C ALA A 52 1.50 -4.15 -7.24
N MET A 53 1.66 -2.86 -7.06
CA MET A 53 2.22 -2.25 -5.85
C MET A 53 1.37 -1.08 -5.41
N LEU A 54 1.44 -0.71 -4.14
CA LEU A 54 0.71 0.43 -3.61
C LEU A 54 1.62 1.64 -3.48
N LYS A 55 1.20 2.76 -4.09
CA LYS A 55 1.84 4.05 -3.92
C LYS A 55 1.12 4.84 -2.82
N PRO A 56 1.75 5.10 -1.68
CA PRO A 56 1.23 6.00 -0.66
C PRO A 56 1.29 7.46 -1.15
N GLN A 57 0.24 8.22 -0.83
CA GLN A 57 0.13 9.66 -1.03
C GLN A 57 -0.48 10.26 0.22
N ILE A 58 0.26 11.17 0.84
CA ILE A 58 -0.10 11.79 2.11
C ILE A 58 -0.83 13.08 1.80
N GLU A 59 -2.00 13.25 2.40
CA GLU A 59 -2.84 14.45 2.33
C GLU A 59 -3.22 14.82 3.77
N ASP A 60 -3.63 16.07 4.01
CA ASP A 60 -3.89 16.56 5.38
C ASP A 60 -4.94 15.74 6.14
N ASP A 61 -5.93 15.17 5.42
CA ASP A 61 -7.09 14.48 5.98
C ASP A 61 -7.12 12.97 5.69
N LYS A 62 -6.13 12.46 4.94
CA LYS A 62 -6.11 11.05 4.52
C LYS A 62 -4.76 10.55 4.05
N LEU A 63 -4.60 9.24 4.13
CA LEU A 63 -3.58 8.50 3.40
C LEU A 63 -4.25 7.75 2.24
N THR A 64 -3.86 8.09 1.01
CA THR A 64 -4.31 7.40 -0.19
C THR A 64 -3.25 6.40 -0.66
N LEU A 65 -3.64 5.16 -0.93
CA LEU A 65 -2.78 4.11 -1.48
C LEU A 65 -3.31 3.71 -2.85
N THR A 66 -2.61 4.10 -3.91
CA THR A 66 -3.04 3.85 -5.30
C THR A 66 -2.24 2.72 -5.92
N ILE A 67 -2.92 1.81 -6.63
CA ILE A 67 -2.22 0.75 -7.36
C ILE A 67 -1.36 1.35 -8.48
N LYS A 68 -0.09 0.94 -8.51
CA LYS A 68 0.90 1.21 -9.55
C LYS A 68 1.58 -0.08 -9.97
N TRP A 69 2.19 -0.07 -11.15
CA TRP A 69 2.96 -1.18 -11.69
C TRP A 69 4.06 -0.62 -12.60
N TRP A 70 5.10 -1.41 -12.82
CA TRP A 70 6.15 -1.06 -13.76
C TRP A 70 5.61 -1.16 -15.18
N LYS A 71 5.73 -0.08 -15.96
CA LYS A 71 5.29 -0.07 -17.37
C LYS A 71 5.94 -1.19 -18.19
N SER A 72 7.18 -1.56 -17.86
CA SER A 72 7.93 -2.65 -18.50
C SER A 72 7.34 -4.04 -18.28
N LYS A 73 6.54 -4.25 -17.23
CA LYS A 73 5.88 -5.54 -16.93
C LYS A 73 4.45 -5.64 -17.49
N GLY A 74 3.93 -4.57 -18.10
CA GLY A 74 2.57 -4.52 -18.59
C GLY A 74 1.53 -4.36 -17.47
N ASP A 75 0.25 -4.23 -17.86
CA ASP A 75 -0.85 -4.14 -16.89
C ASP A 75 -1.08 -5.52 -16.23
N PRO A 76 -1.08 -5.61 -14.89
CA PRO A 76 -1.25 -6.88 -14.16
C PRO A 76 -2.68 -7.45 -14.21
N GLY A 77 -3.65 -6.71 -14.74
CA GLY A 77 -5.06 -7.09 -14.83
C GLY A 77 -5.85 -6.86 -13.53
N GLU A 78 -7.17 -6.71 -13.67
CA GLU A 78 -8.05 -6.28 -12.56
C GLU A 78 -8.06 -7.25 -11.38
N ALA A 79 -7.96 -8.55 -11.62
CA ALA A 79 -7.93 -9.55 -10.54
C ALA A 79 -6.72 -9.34 -9.61
N VAL A 80 -5.53 -9.11 -10.18
CA VAL A 80 -4.30 -8.91 -9.42
C VAL A 80 -4.35 -7.60 -8.64
N LYS A 81 -4.82 -6.52 -9.28
CA LYS A 81 -5.04 -5.22 -8.61
C LYS A 81 -5.99 -5.36 -7.43
N GLY A 82 -7.05 -6.16 -7.59
CA GLY A 82 -8.02 -6.48 -6.53
C GLY A 82 -7.40 -7.26 -5.37
N TYR A 83 -6.63 -8.31 -5.66
CA TYR A 83 -5.96 -9.10 -4.62
C TYR A 83 -5.00 -8.26 -3.79
N ILE A 84 -4.15 -7.44 -4.42
CA ILE A 84 -3.21 -6.58 -3.71
C ILE A 84 -3.95 -5.54 -2.86
N THR A 85 -5.00 -4.93 -3.41
CA THR A 85 -5.85 -3.98 -2.67
C THR A 85 -6.48 -4.64 -1.44
N GLY A 86 -7.06 -5.84 -1.58
CA GLY A 86 -7.66 -6.58 -0.48
C GLY A 86 -6.65 -6.98 0.59
N ARG A 87 -5.49 -7.52 0.19
CA ARG A 87 -4.42 -7.93 1.12
C ARG A 87 -3.88 -6.78 1.94
N PHE A 88 -3.72 -5.60 1.34
CA PHE A 88 -3.24 -4.45 2.12
C PHE A 88 -4.36 -3.82 2.97
N THR A 89 -5.62 -3.92 2.53
CA THR A 89 -6.76 -3.54 3.36
C THR A 89 -6.79 -4.38 4.65
N GLU A 90 -6.56 -5.69 4.55
CA GLU A 90 -6.40 -6.59 5.70
C GLU A 90 -5.27 -6.11 6.64
N VAL A 91 -4.10 -5.75 6.09
CA VAL A 91 -2.98 -5.20 6.86
C VAL A 91 -3.40 -3.94 7.64
N LEU A 92 -4.10 -3.00 6.99
CA LEU A 92 -4.56 -1.76 7.63
C LEU A 92 -5.54 -2.04 8.78
N LEU A 93 -6.49 -2.95 8.57
CA LEU A 93 -7.48 -3.31 9.59
C LEU A 93 -6.87 -4.08 10.77
N VAL A 94 -5.89 -4.94 10.53
CA VAL A 94 -5.28 -5.77 11.59
C VAL A 94 -4.23 -4.99 12.39
N HIS A 95 -3.36 -4.25 11.71
CA HIS A 95 -2.19 -3.64 12.33
C HIS A 95 -2.34 -2.14 12.61
N PHE A 96 -3.24 -1.45 11.91
CA PHE A 96 -3.31 0.01 11.93
C PHE A 96 -4.71 0.58 12.19
N ASN A 97 -5.69 -0.23 12.60
CA ASN A 97 -7.08 0.23 12.82
C ASN A 97 -7.24 1.42 13.77
N LYS A 98 -6.30 1.65 14.69
CA LYS A 98 -6.30 2.81 15.60
C LYS A 98 -5.75 4.10 14.98
N HIS A 99 -5.24 4.05 13.75
CA HIS A 99 -4.58 5.18 13.09
C HIS A 99 -5.46 5.93 12.10
N PHE A 100 -6.68 5.43 11.85
CA PHE A 100 -7.66 6.04 10.97
C PHE A 100 -9.08 5.86 11.52
N THR A 101 -10.01 6.69 11.08
CA THR A 101 -11.41 6.64 11.50
C THR A 101 -12.30 5.93 10.48
N GLN A 102 -11.90 5.96 9.21
CA GLN A 102 -12.62 5.31 8.12
C GLN A 102 -11.62 4.72 7.13
N LEU A 103 -12.02 3.62 6.49
CA LEU A 103 -11.25 2.96 5.45
C LEU A 103 -12.18 2.67 4.27
N ASN A 104 -11.85 3.25 3.11
CA ASN A 104 -12.63 3.14 1.89
C ASN A 104 -11.79 2.47 0.80
N THR A 105 -12.37 1.53 0.06
CA THR A 105 -11.73 0.90 -1.10
C THR A 105 -12.52 1.22 -2.36
N PHE A 106 -11.79 1.50 -3.45
CA PHE A 106 -12.36 1.86 -4.74
C PHE A 106 -11.77 0.94 -5.80
N ALA A 107 -12.62 0.38 -6.67
CA ALA A 107 -12.21 -0.34 -7.87
C ALA A 107 -11.71 0.66 -8.93
#